data_AF-A0A956NTY9-F1
#
_entry.id   AF-A0A956NTY9-F1
#
_cell.length_a   1.000
_cell.length_b   1.000
_cell.length_c   1.000
_cell.angle_alpha   90.00
_cell.angle_beta   90.00
_cell.angle_gamma   90.00
#
_symmetry.space_group_name_H-M   'P 1'
#
loop_
_entity.id
_entity.type
_entity.pdbx_description
1 polymer ?
#
loop_
_entity_poly.entity_id
_entity_poly.type
_entity_poly.pdbx_seq_one_letter_code
_entity_poly.pdbx_strand_id
1 'polypeptide(L)'
;MANNFLKGLIFGSLAGGIYTLLKTPRSGEENREFLLDYLDDTTLLVDDVTKSLNDLKGAISTLSNEGKTLTNEFTQEVTVSIEEFTNQTEPRMRRIQEQTEKISKDITELDKQISPTE
;
A
#
# COMPACT_ATOMS: atom_id res chain seq x y z
N MET A 1 -35.37 -19.35 -23.57
CA MET A 1 -35.18 -19.66 -22.14
C MET A 1 -33.96 -18.94 -21.53
N ALA A 2 -32.76 -19.05 -22.12
CA ALA A 2 -31.54 -18.41 -21.59
C ALA A 2 -31.63 -16.88 -21.39
N ASN A 3 -32.37 -16.17 -22.24
CA ASN A 3 -32.48 -14.70 -22.18
C ASN A 3 -33.22 -14.18 -20.92
N ASN A 4 -34.13 -14.96 -20.35
CA ASN A 4 -34.87 -14.56 -19.14
C ASN A 4 -34.08 -14.89 -17.87
N PHE A 5 -33.30 -15.98 -17.89
CA PHE A 5 -32.38 -16.34 -16.80
C PHE A 5 -31.26 -15.30 -16.65
N LEU A 6 -30.64 -14.87 -17.75
CA LEU A 6 -29.59 -13.85 -17.72
C LEU A 6 -30.10 -12.50 -17.20
N LYS A 7 -31.31 -12.09 -17.58
CA LYS A 7 -31.96 -10.88 -17.04
C LYS A 7 -32.22 -11.02 -15.53
N GLY A 8 -32.72 -12.17 -15.08
CA GLY A 8 -32.91 -12.44 -13.65
C GLY A 8 -31.60 -12.44 -12.87
N LEU A 9 -30.51 -12.95 -13.46
CA LEU A 9 -29.19 -12.98 -12.85
C LEU A 9 -28.58 -11.58 -12.71
N ILE A 10 -28.70 -10.73 -13.74
CA ILE A 10 -28.26 -9.33 -13.69
C ILE A 10 -29.08 -8.54 -12.65
N PHE A 11 -30.40 -8.73 -12.63
CA PHE A 11 -31.25 -8.03 -11.67
C PHE A 11 -31.00 -8.51 -10.23
N GLY A 12 -30.79 -9.81 -10.06
CA GLY A 12 -30.47 -10.43 -8.77
C GLY A 12 -29.10 -10.02 -8.24
N SER A 13 -28.08 -9.88 -9.10
CA SER A 13 -26.75 -9.41 -8.69
C SER A 13 -26.75 -7.92 -8.35
N LEU A 14 -27.51 -7.10 -9.07
CA LEU A 14 -27.70 -5.68 -8.74
C LEU A 14 -28.43 -5.50 -7.41
N ALA A 15 -29.60 -6.13 -7.26
CA ALA A 15 -30.39 -6.02 -6.03
C ALA A 15 -29.67 -6.64 -4.83
N GLY A 16 -29.04 -7.81 -5.03
CA GLY A 16 -28.23 -8.49 -4.03
C GLY A 16 -27.02 -7.66 -3.61
N GLY A 17 -26.28 -7.11 -4.58
CA GLY A 17 -25.12 -6.25 -4.36
C GLY A 17 -25.46 -5.00 -3.55
N ILE A 18 -26.53 -4.28 -3.94
CA ILE A 18 -27.03 -3.12 -3.20
C ILE A 18 -27.46 -3.52 -1.79
N TYR A 19 -28.18 -4.63 -1.63
CA TYR A 19 -28.61 -5.11 -0.31
C TYR A 19 -27.42 -5.47 0.60
N THR A 20 -26.40 -6.14 0.07
CA THR A 20 -25.18 -6.44 0.83
C THR A 20 -24.37 -5.20 1.18
N LEU A 21 -24.28 -4.22 0.27
CA LEU A 21 -23.63 -2.94 0.56
C LEU A 21 -24.39 -2.16 1.64
N LEU A 22 -25.74 -2.17 1.62
CA LEU A 22 -26.59 -1.55 2.64
C LEU A 22 -26.59 -2.28 3.98
N LYS A 23 -26.41 -3.61 3.99
CA LYS A 23 -26.46 -4.44 5.20
C LYS A 23 -25.09 -4.73 5.81
N THR A 24 -24.02 -4.27 5.16
CA THR A 24 -22.67 -4.31 5.75
C THR A 24 -22.69 -3.56 7.08
N PRO A 25 -22.16 -4.14 8.17
CA PRO A 25 -22.35 -3.62 9.53
C PRO A 25 -21.59 -2.32 9.84
N ARG A 26 -20.81 -1.80 8.88
CA ARG A 26 -20.00 -0.59 9.06
C ARG A 26 -20.68 0.63 8.48
N SER A 27 -20.71 1.71 9.26
CA SER A 27 -21.19 3.00 8.79
C SER A 27 -20.22 3.61 7.77
N GLY A 28 -20.68 4.58 6.97
CA GLY A 28 -19.82 5.29 6.02
C GLY A 28 -18.70 6.07 6.69
N GLU A 29 -18.92 6.53 7.93
CA GLU A 29 -17.94 7.21 8.77
C GLU A 29 -16.89 6.22 9.29
N GLU A 30 -17.33 5.09 9.83
CA GLU A 30 -16.44 4.00 10.28
C GLU A 30 -15.55 3.47 9.14
N ASN A 31 -16.09 3.42 7.91
CA ASN A 31 -15.28 3.03 6.74
C ASN A 31 -14.23 4.10 6.38
N ARG A 32 -14.52 5.40 6.52
CA ARG A 32 -13.54 6.47 6.27
C ARG A 32 -12.44 6.45 7.32
N GLU A 33 -12.78 6.31 8.60
CA GLU A 33 -11.80 6.13 9.68
C GLU A 33 -10.93 4.89 9.47
N PHE A 34 -11.55 3.74 9.18
CA PHE A 34 -10.81 2.50 8.91
C PHE A 34 -9.85 2.64 7.72
N LEU A 35 -10.27 3.34 6.66
CA LEU A 35 -9.40 3.61 5.51
C LEU A 35 -8.24 4.54 5.87
N LEU A 36 -8.47 5.60 6.66
CA LEU A 36 -7.40 6.49 7.11
C LEU A 36 -6.36 5.75 7.94
N ASP A 37 -6.80 4.94 8.91
CA ASP A 37 -5.93 4.11 9.76
C ASP A 37 -5.08 3.14 8.91
N TYR A 38 -5.72 2.48 7.94
CA TYR A 38 -5.02 1.58 7.02
C TYR A 38 -3.99 2.30 6.12
N LEU A 39 -4.27 3.54 5.70
CA LEU A 39 -3.35 4.35 4.89
C LEU A 39 -2.15 4.84 5.71
N ASP A 40 -2.36 5.22 6.97
CA ASP A 40 -1.29 5.61 7.89
C ASP A 40 -0.37 4.42 8.17
N ASP A 41 -0.93 3.24 8.49
CA ASP A 41 -0.17 2.00 8.66
C ASP A 41 0.64 1.64 7.41
N THR A 42 0.03 1.80 6.22
CA THR A 42 0.71 1.54 4.95
C THR A 42 1.89 2.49 4.73
N THR A 43 1.73 3.76 5.11
CA THR A 43 2.82 4.76 5.02
C THR A 43 3.99 4.36 5.92
N LEU A 44 3.71 3.96 7.17
CA LEU A 44 4.73 3.51 8.12
C LEU A 44 5.49 2.28 7.62
N LEU A 45 4.79 1.33 7.00
CA LEU A 45 5.40 0.13 6.42
C LEU A 45 6.34 0.48 5.25
N VAL A 46 5.98 1.45 4.41
CA VAL A 46 6.85 1.92 3.31
C VAL A 46 8.12 2.57 3.85
N ASP A 47 7.99 3.37 4.91
CA ASP A 47 9.14 4.00 5.57
C ASP A 47 10.08 2.95 6.19
N ASP A 48 9.52 1.91 6.82
CA ASP A 48 10.30 0.83 7.43
C ASP A 48 11.06 0.01 6.38
N VAL A 49 10.46 -0.28 5.23
CA VAL A 49 11.14 -0.92 4.09
C VAL A 49 12.31 -0.05 3.63
N THR A 50 12.09 1.26 3.46
CA THR A 50 13.13 2.19 3.03
C THR A 50 14.28 2.25 4.02
N LYS A 51 13.99 2.29 5.32
CA LYS A 51 15.00 2.28 6.38
C LYS A 51 15.79 0.98 6.42
N SER A 52 15.10 -0.16 6.37
CA SER A 52 15.73 -1.49 6.37
C SER A 52 16.70 -1.68 5.21
N LEU A 53 16.39 -1.12 4.03
CA LEU A 53 17.30 -1.14 2.89
C LEU A 53 18.57 -0.31 3.12
N ASN A 54 18.43 0.87 3.71
CA ASN A 54 19.57 1.72 4.05
C ASN A 54 20.46 1.05 5.10
N ASP A 55 19.88 0.43 6.12
CA ASP A 55 20.61 -0.30 7.16
C ASP A 55 21.36 -1.49 6.57
N LEU A 56 20.71 -2.25 5.67
CA LEU A 56 21.34 -3.37 4.98
C LEU A 56 22.52 -2.93 4.11
N LYS A 57 22.36 -1.84 3.35
CA LYS A 57 23.44 -1.24 2.55
C LYS A 57 24.63 -0.83 3.43
N GLY A 58 24.37 -0.22 4.59
CA GLY A 58 25.39 0.16 5.57
C GLY A 58 26.12 -1.04 6.16
N ALA A 59 25.38 -2.10 6.54
CA ALA A 59 25.94 -3.33 7.08
C ALA A 59 26.87 -4.03 6.08
N ILE A 60 26.48 -4.07 4.80
CA ILE A 60 27.31 -4.68 3.73
C ILE A 60 28.52 -3.84 3.41
N SER A 61 28.41 -2.52 3.40
CA SER A 61 29.57 -1.63 3.24
C SER A 61 30.58 -1.85 4.36
N THR A 62 30.12 -1.95 5.61
CA THR A 62 30.96 -2.25 6.77
C THR A 62 31.61 -3.63 6.66
N LEU A 63 30.82 -4.66 6.34
CA LEU A 63 31.32 -6.02 6.13
C LEU A 63 32.36 -6.10 5.02
N SER A 64 32.18 -5.39 3.91
CA SER A 64 33.14 -5.32 2.80
C SER A 64 34.44 -4.64 3.20
N ASN A 65 34.36 -3.55 3.96
CA ASN A 65 35.53 -2.79 4.41
C ASN A 65 36.36 -3.53 5.47
N GLU A 66 35.71 -4.22 6.41
CA GLU A 66 36.34 -4.92 7.54
C GLU A 66 36.70 -6.37 7.19
N GLY A 67 35.90 -7.03 6.35
CA GLY A 67 35.97 -8.46 6.03
C GLY A 67 36.71 -8.81 4.75
N LYS A 68 37.80 -8.08 4.40
CA LYS A 68 38.63 -8.18 3.16
C LYS A 68 39.07 -9.60 2.70
N THR A 69 38.71 -10.66 3.41
CA THR A 69 39.16 -12.05 3.21
C THR A 69 38.05 -13.04 2.84
N LEU A 70 36.76 -12.73 3.07
CA LEU A 70 35.65 -13.61 2.69
C LEU A 70 35.12 -13.24 1.30
N THR A 71 35.87 -13.66 0.28
CA THR A 71 35.48 -13.71 -1.15
C THR A 71 34.73 -12.47 -1.67
N ASN A 72 35.50 -11.48 -2.15
CA ASN A 72 35.00 -10.25 -2.80
C ASN A 72 33.80 -10.48 -3.73
N GLU A 73 33.77 -11.60 -4.45
CA GLU A 73 32.71 -11.97 -5.41
C GLU A 73 31.32 -12.02 -4.75
N PHE A 74 31.16 -12.70 -3.61
CA PHE A 74 29.88 -12.76 -2.90
C PHE A 74 29.43 -11.38 -2.41
N THR A 75 30.33 -10.61 -1.78
CA THR A 75 30.01 -9.27 -1.31
C THR A 75 29.68 -8.31 -2.46
N GLN A 76 30.33 -8.47 -3.62
CA GLN A 76 30.03 -7.70 -4.82
C GLN A 76 28.66 -8.06 -5.39
N GLU A 77 28.33 -9.35 -5.52
CA GLU A 77 27.03 -9.81 -5.99
C GLU A 77 25.87 -9.32 -5.11
N VAL A 78 26.03 -9.40 -3.78
CA VAL A 78 25.01 -8.89 -2.84
C VAL A 78 24.90 -7.36 -2.94
N THR A 79 26.02 -6.64 -3.09
CA THR A 79 26.01 -5.18 -3.27
C THR A 79 25.24 -4.79 -4.53
N VAL A 80 25.54 -5.43 -5.67
CA VAL A 80 24.84 -5.20 -6.94
C VAL A 80 23.35 -5.52 -6.80
N SER A 81 23.01 -6.62 -6.14
CA SER A 81 21.61 -7.03 -5.93
C SER A 81 20.83 -6.00 -5.11
N ILE A 82 21.45 -5.43 -4.07
CA ILE A 82 20.81 -4.38 -3.25
C ILE A 82 20.73 -3.06 -3.99
N GLU A 83 21.75 -2.68 -4.75
CA GLU A 83 21.69 -1.47 -5.58
C GLU A 83 20.59 -1.57 -6.62
N GLU A 84 20.49 -2.70 -7.32
CA GLU A 84 19.43 -2.94 -8.28
C GLU A 84 18.05 -2.94 -7.61
N PHE A 85 17.91 -3.64 -6.48
CA PHE A 85 16.67 -3.63 -5.72
C PHE A 85 16.30 -2.21 -5.27
N THR A 86 17.24 -1.43 -4.76
CA THR A 86 17.03 -0.05 -4.30
C THR A 86 16.61 0.84 -5.46
N ASN A 87 17.32 0.79 -6.58
CA ASN A 87 17.02 1.57 -7.78
C ASN A 87 15.62 1.26 -8.35
N GLN A 88 15.19 0.00 -8.26
CA GLN A 88 13.86 -0.40 -8.70
C GLN A 88 12.76 -0.06 -7.68
N THR A 89 13.09 -0.09 -6.40
CA THR A 89 12.12 -0.01 -5.30
C THR A 89 11.90 1.41 -4.79
N GLU A 90 12.92 2.25 -4.68
CA GLU A 90 12.79 3.67 -4.29
C GLU A 90 11.70 4.43 -5.07
N PRO A 91 11.71 4.45 -6.43
CA PRO A 91 10.68 5.16 -7.18
C PRO A 91 9.29 4.53 -7.00
N ARG A 92 9.21 3.23 -6.67
CA ARG A 92 7.93 2.56 -6.39
C ARG A 92 7.41 2.94 -5.00
N MET A 93 8.27 2.93 -3.98
CA MET A 93 7.94 3.34 -2.62
C MET A 93 7.48 4.80 -2.58
N ARG A 94 8.21 5.70 -3.24
CA ARG A 94 7.80 7.11 -3.37
C ARG A 94 6.42 7.26 -4.01
N ARG A 95 6.12 6.52 -5.08
CA ARG A 95 4.78 6.56 -5.70
C ARG A 95 3.69 6.05 -4.76
N ILE A 96 3.97 5.03 -3.95
CA ILE A 96 3.00 4.52 -2.97
C ILE A 96 2.75 5.59 -1.90
N GLN A 97 3.78 6.27 -1.38
CA GLN A 97 3.61 7.40 -0.45
C GLN A 97 2.76 8.51 -1.08
N GLU A 98 3.12 8.99 -2.27
CA GLU A 98 2.37 10.05 -2.98
C GLU A 98 0.89 9.68 -3.18
N GLN A 99 0.61 8.43 -3.54
CA GLN A 99 -0.77 7.96 -3.73
C GLN A 99 -1.51 7.82 -2.41
N THR A 100 -0.84 7.36 -1.36
CA THR A 100 -1.41 7.21 -0.01
C THR A 100 -1.78 8.58 0.56
N GLU A 101 -0.88 9.58 0.44
CA GLU A 101 -1.14 10.96 0.80
C GLU A 101 -2.32 11.55 0.02
N LYS A 102 -2.38 11.30 -1.29
CA LYS A 102 -3.49 11.77 -2.12
C LYS A 102 -4.82 11.18 -1.67
N ILE A 103 -4.89 9.87 -1.44
CA ILE A 103 -6.12 9.20 -0.98
C ILE A 103 -6.51 9.72 0.40
N SER A 104 -5.56 9.87 1.32
CA SER A 104 -5.80 10.43 2.66
C SER A 104 -6.39 11.85 2.58
N LYS A 105 -5.84 12.70 1.71
CA LYS A 105 -6.37 14.04 1.44
C LYS A 105 -7.78 14.00 0.87
N ASP A 106 -8.02 13.16 -0.15
CA ASP A 106 -9.32 13.04 -0.81
C ASP A 106 -10.39 12.55 0.20
N ILE A 107 -10.06 11.59 1.08
CA ILE A 107 -10.96 11.09 2.14
C ILE A 107 -11.24 12.17 3.19
N THR A 108 -10.21 12.90 3.62
CA THR A 108 -10.36 14.00 4.57
C THR A 108 -11.23 15.13 4.01
N GLU A 109 -11.06 15.45 2.73
CA GLU A 109 -11.85 16.47 2.04
C GLU A 109 -13.31 16.03 1.83
N LEU A 110 -13.53 14.75 1.52
CA LEU A 110 -14.87 14.17 1.52
C LEU A 110 -15.50 14.31 2.90
N ASP A 111 -14.82 13.89 3.97
CA ASP A 111 -15.35 13.93 5.34
C ASP A 111 -15.78 15.35 5.76
N LYS A 112 -15.00 16.37 5.41
CA LYS A 112 -15.36 17.79 5.65
C LYS A 112 -16.60 18.25 4.88
N GLN A 113 -16.88 17.68 3.72
CA GLN A 113 -18.05 18.04 2.89
C GLN A 113 -19.35 17.38 3.35
N ILE A 114 -19.27 16.21 3.97
CA ILE A 114 -20.45 15.45 4.43
C ILE A 114 -20.67 15.51 5.95
N SER A 115 -19.69 15.95 6.73
CA SER A 115 -19.90 16.35 8.12
C SER A 115 -20.76 17.62 8.16
N PRO A 116 -21.95 17.58 8.79
CA PRO A 116 -22.78 18.77 8.91
C PRO A 116 -21.99 19.85 9.64
N THR A 117 -21.99 21.06 9.09
CA THR A 117 -21.69 22.26 9.90
C THR A 117 -22.70 22.26 11.06
N GLU A 118 -22.22 22.34 12.30
CA GLU A 118 -23.07 22.63 13.47
C GLU A 118 -23.98 23.84 13.23
#